data_AF-A0A413M9M7-F1
#
_entry.id   AF-A0A413M9M7-F1
#
_cell.length_a   1.000
_cell.length_b   1.000
_cell.length_c   1.000
_cell.angle_alpha   90.00
_cell.angle_beta   90.00
_cell.angle_gamma   90.00
#
_symmetry.space_group_name_H-M   'P 1'
#
loop_
_entity.id
_entity.type
_entity.pdbx_description
1 polymer ?
#
loop_
_entity_poly.entity_id
_entity_poly.type
_entity_poly.pdbx_seq_one_letter_code
_entity_poly.pdbx_strand_id
1 'polypeptide(L)'
;MATQAVQQVEIPEITPVVIQVEPPVVPPEAEQPSRFFFAVLSGVVFFAAYAPVTIGNKTIDALIYSVTYNGSYLAAEGIITIIVISIPPVKKALDYVKQMANSR
;
A
#
# COMPACT_ATOMS: atom_id res chain seq x y z
N MET A 1 -16.75 36.07 -68.62
CA MET A 1 -16.15 36.58 -67.37
C MET A 1 -16.34 35.52 -66.32
N ALA A 2 -15.27 35.12 -65.64
CA ALA A 2 -15.18 33.88 -64.88
C ALA A 2 -15.94 33.95 -63.55
N THR A 3 -16.73 32.91 -63.29
CA THR A 3 -17.31 32.58 -61.97
C THR A 3 -16.19 32.27 -61.00
N GLN A 4 -16.08 33.05 -59.92
CA GLN A 4 -15.10 32.81 -58.87
C GLN A 4 -15.61 31.69 -57.95
N ALA A 5 -14.87 30.59 -57.86
CA ALA A 5 -15.15 29.48 -56.96
C ALA A 5 -14.80 29.88 -55.51
N VAL A 6 -15.77 29.76 -54.60
CA VAL A 6 -15.54 29.84 -53.15
C VAL A 6 -14.81 28.56 -52.76
N GLN A 7 -13.53 28.68 -52.44
CA GLN A 7 -12.75 27.57 -51.89
C GLN A 7 -13.17 27.37 -50.43
N GLN A 8 -13.95 26.32 -50.16
CA GLN A 8 -14.21 25.88 -48.79
C GLN A 8 -12.87 25.43 -48.18
N VAL A 9 -12.46 26.13 -47.12
CA VAL A 9 -11.37 25.72 -46.25
C VAL A 9 -11.92 24.61 -45.36
N GLU A 10 -11.51 23.38 -45.63
CA GLU A 10 -11.80 22.21 -44.82
C GLU A 10 -11.09 22.39 -43.46
N ILE A 11 -11.89 22.61 -42.40
CA ILE A 11 -11.40 22.71 -41.03
C ILE A 11 -11.00 21.28 -40.63
N PRO A 12 -9.71 20.99 -40.38
CA PRO A 12 -9.31 19.65 -39.95
C PRO A 12 -10.02 19.33 -38.64
N GLU A 13 -10.69 18.18 -38.63
CA GLU A 13 -11.37 17.59 -37.50
C GLU A 13 -10.48 17.67 -36.26
N ILE A 14 -10.87 18.55 -35.31
CA ILE A 14 -10.33 18.53 -33.96
C ILE A 14 -10.74 17.21 -33.33
N THR A 15 -9.88 16.20 -33.54
CA THR A 15 -9.92 14.96 -32.81
C THR A 15 -9.89 15.34 -31.33
N PRO A 16 -10.83 14.90 -30.49
CA PRO A 16 -10.72 15.13 -29.06
C PRO A 16 -9.41 14.45 -28.63
N VAL A 17 -8.42 15.25 -28.26
CA VAL A 17 -7.23 14.76 -27.57
C VAL A 17 -7.75 14.19 -26.26
N VAL A 18 -7.97 12.88 -26.24
CA VAL A 18 -8.22 12.14 -25.02
C VAL A 18 -6.93 12.29 -24.23
N ILE A 19 -6.95 13.25 -23.30
CA ILE A 19 -5.95 13.29 -22.23
C ILE A 19 -6.22 12.03 -21.43
N GLN A 20 -5.52 10.95 -21.78
CA GLN A 20 -5.39 9.78 -20.93
C GLN A 20 -4.70 10.29 -19.67
N VAL A 21 -5.48 10.65 -18.65
CA VAL A 21 -4.95 10.82 -17.30
C VAL A 21 -4.62 9.41 -16.85
N GLU A 22 -3.47 8.91 -17.29
CA GLU A 22 -2.94 7.65 -16.81
C GLU A 22 -2.77 7.83 -15.30
N PRO A 23 -3.50 7.06 -14.47
CA PRO A 23 -3.35 7.17 -13.04
C PRO A 23 -1.88 6.93 -12.73
N PRO A 24 -1.26 7.70 -11.81
CA PRO A 24 0.13 7.50 -11.46
C PRO A 24 0.31 6.01 -11.13
N VAL A 25 1.19 5.34 -11.89
CA VAL A 25 1.57 3.95 -11.63
C VAL A 25 2.18 3.94 -10.25
N VAL A 26 1.37 3.59 -9.25
CA VAL A 26 1.83 3.36 -7.89
C VAL A 26 2.73 2.13 -7.99
N PRO A 27 4.05 2.26 -7.75
CA PRO A 27 4.91 1.10 -7.79
C PRO A 27 4.34 0.07 -6.81
N PRO A 28 4.10 -1.18 -7.26
CA PRO A 28 3.87 -2.26 -6.31
C PRO A 28 5.16 -2.34 -5.48
N GLU A 29 5.05 -2.58 -4.18
CA GLU A 29 6.21 -2.87 -3.32
C GLU A 29 6.95 -1.71 -2.63
N ALA A 30 6.24 -0.64 -2.24
CA ALA A 30 6.49 -0.15 -0.88
C ALA A 30 5.74 -1.09 0.07
N GLU A 31 6.23 -2.34 0.13
CA GLU A 31 5.74 -3.39 1.01
C GLU A 31 5.85 -2.91 2.47
N GLN A 32 5.58 -3.77 3.42
CA GLN A 32 5.40 -3.34 4.80
C GLN A 32 6.68 -3.10 5.64
N PRO A 33 7.96 -3.08 5.14
CA PRO A 33 9.09 -2.99 6.06
C PRO A 33 9.17 -1.64 6.78
N SER A 34 8.53 -0.57 6.27
CA SER A 34 8.56 0.74 6.93
C SER A 34 7.95 0.71 8.34
N ARG A 35 6.73 0.17 8.51
CA ARG A 35 6.05 0.15 9.81
C ARG A 35 6.86 -0.58 10.87
N PHE A 36 7.29 -1.81 10.57
CA PHE A 36 8.05 -2.61 11.52
C PHE A 36 9.41 -1.98 11.82
N PHE A 37 10.12 -1.52 10.79
CA PHE A 37 11.43 -0.90 10.92
C PHE A 37 11.38 0.35 11.81
N PHE A 38 10.45 1.28 11.56
CA PHE A 38 10.32 2.49 12.36
C PHE A 38 9.80 2.20 13.78
N ALA A 39 8.94 1.19 13.96
CA ALA A 39 8.50 0.77 15.28
C ALA A 39 9.68 0.22 16.12
N VAL A 40 10.54 -0.61 15.52
CA VAL A 40 11.75 -1.11 16.18
C VAL A 40 12.74 0.01 16.46
N LEU A 41 13.02 0.87 15.48
CA LEU A 41 13.94 2.00 15.64
C LEU A 41 13.47 2.93 16.77
N SER A 42 12.19 3.29 16.79
CA SER A 42 11.62 4.14 17.85
C SER A 42 11.67 3.44 19.22
N GLY A 43 11.46 2.12 19.26
CA GLY A 43 11.58 1.31 20.47
C GLY A 43 13.00 1.31 21.06
N VAL A 44 14.02 1.21 20.20
CA VAL A 44 15.42 1.29 20.65
C VAL A 44 15.77 2.69 21.14
N VAL A 45 15.35 3.74 20.42
CA VAL A 45 15.73 5.13 20.75
C VAL A 45 15.01 5.65 22.00
N PHE A 46 13.71 5.38 22.14
CA PHE A 46 12.87 5.99 23.17
C PHE A 46 12.46 5.03 24.30
N PHE A 47 12.52 3.72 24.07
CA PHE A 47 11.98 2.71 25.00
C PHE A 47 13.02 1.72 25.52
N ALA A 48 14.32 1.94 25.27
CA ALA A 48 15.40 1.10 25.80
C ALA A 48 15.39 0.95 27.33
N ALA A 49 14.89 1.95 28.06
CA ALA A 49 14.78 1.90 29.52
C ALA A 49 13.81 0.82 30.03
N TYR A 50 12.94 0.27 29.18
CA TYR A 50 12.06 -0.86 29.50
C TYR A 50 12.69 -2.23 29.17
N ALA A 51 13.84 -2.24 28.48
CA ALA A 51 14.58 -3.45 28.16
C ALA A 51 15.32 -4.15 29.31
N PRO A 52 15.73 -3.50 30.44
CA PRO A 52 16.40 -4.19 31.54
C PRO A 52 15.42 -5.07 32.31
N VAL A 53 15.04 -6.18 31.68
CA VAL A 53 14.45 -7.35 32.28
C VAL A 53 15.60 -8.34 32.45
N THR A 54 15.91 -8.69 33.69
CA THR A 54 16.89 -9.73 33.97
C THR A 54 16.19 -11.08 33.90
N ILE A 55 16.39 -11.83 32.81
CA ILE A 55 15.95 -13.22 32.71
C ILE A 55 17.14 -14.09 33.11
N GLY A 56 17.14 -14.60 34.34
CA GLY A 56 18.29 -15.32 34.91
C GLY A 56 19.47 -14.39 35.19
N ASN A 57 20.57 -14.56 34.44
CA ASN A 57 21.82 -13.79 34.61
C ASN A 57 22.10 -12.85 33.42
N LYS A 58 21.16 -12.72 32.47
CA LYS A 58 21.31 -11.84 31.29
C LYS A 58 20.32 -10.69 31.34
N THR A 59 20.84 -9.48 31.15
CA THR A 59 20.07 -8.30 30.79
C THR A 59 19.68 -8.40 29.32
N ILE A 60 18.41 -8.14 29.00
CA ILE A 60 17.96 -8.12 27.60
C ILE A 60 18.39 -6.81 26.93
N ASP A 61 19.00 -6.94 25.74
CA ASP A 61 19.41 -5.81 24.91
C ASP A 61 18.18 -5.04 24.39
N ALA A 62 18.29 -3.72 24.31
CA ALA A 62 17.20 -2.86 23.85
C ALA A 62 16.68 -3.22 22.46
N LEU A 63 17.56 -3.69 21.56
CA LEU A 63 17.19 -4.16 20.24
C LEU A 63 16.33 -5.43 20.32
N ILE A 64 16.73 -6.41 21.14
CA ILE A 64 15.98 -7.66 21.31
C ILE A 64 14.61 -7.39 21.91
N TYR A 65 14.56 -6.53 22.94
CA TYR A 65 13.30 -6.09 23.54
C TYR A 65 12.39 -5.46 22.49
N SER A 66 12.89 -4.49 21.75
CA SER A 66 12.10 -3.74 20.77
C SER A 66 11.62 -4.60 19.59
N VAL A 67 12.50 -5.46 19.05
CA VAL A 67 12.16 -6.40 17.97
C VAL A 67 11.08 -7.37 18.41
N THR A 68 11.25 -7.99 19.59
CA THR A 68 10.31 -8.99 20.09
C THR A 68 8.97 -8.34 20.43
N TYR A 69 8.99 -7.19 21.11
CA TYR A 69 7.80 -6.44 21.45
C TYR A 69 7.02 -6.04 20.19
N ASN A 70 7.59 -5.21 19.32
CA ASN A 70 6.91 -4.73 18.12
C ASN A 70 6.57 -5.87 17.15
N GLY A 71 7.45 -6.86 17.06
CA GLY A 71 7.29 -8.01 16.18
C GLY A 71 6.12 -8.88 16.63
N SER A 72 5.97 -9.10 17.93
CA SER A 72 4.84 -9.86 18.47
C SER A 72 3.49 -9.18 18.19
N TYR A 73 3.41 -7.85 18.34
CA TYR A 73 2.20 -7.10 18.02
C TYR A 73 1.84 -7.20 16.53
N LEU A 74 2.81 -6.95 15.65
CA LEU A 74 2.59 -7.01 14.21
C LEU A 74 2.27 -8.43 13.73
N ALA A 75 2.95 -9.44 14.28
CA ALA A 75 2.69 -10.84 13.95
C ALA A 75 1.28 -11.27 14.37
N ALA A 76 0.86 -10.92 15.59
CA ALA A 76 -0.49 -11.22 16.07
C ALA A 76 -1.56 -10.54 15.20
N GLU A 77 -1.38 -9.26 14.91
CA GLU A 77 -2.26 -8.49 14.02
C GLU A 77 -2.33 -9.11 12.61
N GLY A 78 -1.18 -9.48 12.05
CA GLY A 78 -1.08 -10.16 10.75
C GLY A 78 -1.82 -11.49 10.74
N ILE A 79 -1.61 -12.34 11.75
CA ILE A 79 -2.29 -13.64 11.88
C ILE A 79 -3.81 -13.45 11.95
N ILE A 80 -4.27 -12.55 12.83
CA ILE A 80 -5.71 -12.26 12.98
C ILE A 80 -6.29 -11.76 11.66
N THR A 81 -5.57 -10.87 10.96
CA THR A 81 -5.99 -10.35 9.66
C THR A 81 -6.14 -11.47 8.63
N ILE A 82 -5.16 -12.37 8.52
CA ILE A 82 -5.23 -13.53 7.63
C ILE A 82 -6.44 -14.40 7.95
N ILE A 83 -6.73 -14.66 9.23
CA ILE A 83 -7.91 -15.41 9.65
C ILE A 83 -9.20 -14.70 9.21
N VAL A 84 -9.30 -13.40 9.45
CA VAL A 84 -10.49 -12.58 9.13
C VAL A 84 -10.72 -12.45 7.62
N ILE A 85 -9.68 -12.34 6.79
CA ILE A 85 -9.88 -12.32 5.33
C ILE A 85 -10.21 -13.71 4.78
N SER A 86 -9.78 -14.76 5.49
CA SER A 86 -9.99 -16.16 5.06
C SER A 86 -11.37 -16.71 5.42
N ILE A 87 -12.13 -16.05 6.30
CA ILE A 87 -13.51 -16.48 6.57
C ILE A 87 -14.38 -16.34 5.30
N PRO A 88 -15.21 -17.35 4.97
CA PRO A 88 -15.92 -17.41 3.69
C PRO A 88 -16.74 -16.15 3.34
N PRO A 89 -17.42 -15.48 4.28
CA PRO A 89 -18.17 -14.26 3.96
C PRO A 89 -17.28 -13.11 3.48
N VAL A 90 -16.16 -12.88 4.16
CA VAL A 90 -15.22 -11.79 3.84
C VAL A 90 -14.52 -12.08 2.52
N LYS A 91 -14.04 -13.31 2.34
CA LYS A 91 -13.40 -13.72 1.09
C LYS A 91 -14.33 -13.53 -0.11
N LYS A 92 -15.60 -13.94 -0.01
CA LYS A 92 -16.60 -13.76 -1.07
C LYS A 92 -16.87 -12.30 -1.39
N ALA A 93 -16.93 -11.44 -0.36
CA ALA A 93 -17.11 -10.00 -0.56
C ALA A 93 -15.92 -9.39 -1.31
N LEU A 94 -14.69 -9.75 -0.94
CA LEU A 94 -13.48 -9.31 -1.63
C LEU A 94 -13.44 -9.82 -3.08
N ASP A 95 -13.79 -11.09 -3.31
CA ASP A 95 -13.87 -11.68 -4.65
C ASP A 95 -14.91 -10.94 -5.53
N TYR A 96 -16.05 -10.55 -4.97
CA TYR A 96 -17.06 -9.75 -5.66
C TYR A 96 -16.54 -8.35 -6.05
N VAL A 97 -15.88 -7.65 -5.12
CA VAL A 97 -15.25 -6.34 -5.40
C VAL A 97 -14.18 -6.44 -6.47
N LYS A 98 -13.36 -7.50 -6.45
CA LYS A 98 -12.36 -7.77 -7.46
C LYS A 98 -12.97 -7.97 -8.84
N GLN A 99 -14.12 -8.65 -8.94
CA GLN A 99 -14.83 -8.80 -10.22
C GLN A 99 -15.35 -7.46 -10.73
N MET A 100 -15.97 -6.64 -9.87
CA MET A 100 -16.45 -5.31 -10.26
C MET A 100 -15.34 -4.40 -10.80
N ALA A 101 -14.13 -4.48 -10.22
CA ALA A 101 -12.98 -3.71 -10.67
C ALA A 101 -12.43 -4.15 -12.04
N ASN A 102 -12.53 -5.45 -12.36
CA ASN A 102 -11.99 -6.05 -13.60
C ASN A 102 -13.02 -6.14 -14.74
N SER A 103 -14.30 -5.87 -14.50
CA SER A 103 -15.37 -5.95 -15.51
C SER A 103 -15.51 -4.68 -16.36
N ARG A 104 -14.43 -3.90 -16.54
CA ARG A 104 -14.41 -2.69 -17.40
C ARG A 104 -13.56 -2.91 -18.62
#